data_AF-R6A6G6-F1
#
_entry.id   AF-R6A6G6-F1
#
_cell.length_a   1.000
_cell.length_b   1.000
_cell.length_c   1.000
_cell.angle_alpha   90.00
_cell.angle_beta   90.00
_cell.angle_gamma   90.00
#
_symmetry.space_group_name_H-M   'P 1'
#
loop_
_entity.id
_entity.type
_entity.pdbx_description
1 polymer ?
#
loop_
_entity_poly.entity_id
_entity_poly.type
_entity_poly.pdbx_seq_one_letter_code
_entity_poly.pdbx_strand_id
1 'polypeptide(L)'
;MNGVTALRSLEWGNGFTQFPLDFTVDEADERTGTVEVTVLDTSSANELELLSNGQIQAAALATNALLNDKIDRVVYNVHAYIDEDSNIQHDSFFGMFPAQGHQSAILTFVWTKSSSNATNIDWKMRIVSMDDTIAERIQKQVNSVSSLIEDPVVSQTKIDEEKDERDLEHRLHGREIFRGGKPDRSPSDLLEQDKKK
;
A
#
# COMPACT_ATOMS: atom_id res chain seq x y z
N MET A 1 -14.60 -13.66 -28.62
CA MET A 1 -13.17 -13.33 -28.50
C MET A 1 -13.10 -11.85 -28.14
N ASN A 2 -13.03 -11.53 -26.85
CA ASN A 2 -12.82 -10.16 -26.41
C ASN A 2 -11.31 -9.99 -26.23
N GLY A 3 -10.68 -9.34 -27.21
CA GLY A 3 -9.23 -9.10 -27.20
C GLY A 3 -8.89 -8.06 -26.14
N VAL A 4 -8.09 -8.46 -25.15
CA VAL A 4 -7.41 -7.54 -24.24
C VAL A 4 -6.42 -6.76 -25.10
N THR A 5 -6.68 -5.48 -25.32
CA THR A 5 -5.73 -4.60 -26.02
C THR A 5 -4.80 -4.01 -24.98
N ALA A 6 -3.62 -4.60 -24.82
CA ALA A 6 -2.59 -4.10 -23.93
C ALA A 6 -1.79 -2.98 -24.64
N LEU A 7 -2.16 -1.72 -24.37
CA LEU A 7 -1.34 -0.55 -24.68
C LEU A 7 -1.03 0.17 -23.36
N ARG A 8 0.14 -0.10 -22.77
CA ARG A 8 0.67 0.52 -21.53
C ARG A 8 -0.26 0.47 -20.31
N SER A 9 -1.30 -0.36 -20.37
CA SER A 9 -2.38 -0.45 -19.39
C SER A 9 -3.11 -1.78 -19.56
N LEU A 10 -3.66 -2.29 -18.47
CA LEU A 10 -4.62 -3.39 -18.49
C LEU A 10 -5.99 -2.82 -18.14
N GLU A 11 -6.93 -3.02 -19.04
CA GLU A 11 -8.35 -2.75 -18.78
C GLU A 11 -8.98 -4.04 -18.25
N TRP A 12 -9.57 -3.96 -17.05
CA TRP A 12 -10.31 -5.07 -16.45
C TRP A 12 -11.53 -4.55 -15.69
N GLY A 13 -12.71 -5.10 -15.99
CA GLY A 13 -13.98 -4.56 -15.49
C GLY A 13 -14.23 -3.12 -15.97
N ASN A 14 -14.65 -2.24 -15.04
CA ASN A 14 -14.84 -0.80 -15.31
C ASN A 14 -13.60 0.03 -14.93
N GLY A 15 -12.51 -0.63 -14.53
CA GLY A 15 -11.31 -0.03 -13.97
C GLY A 15 -10.15 0.01 -14.96
N PHE A 16 -9.23 0.93 -14.71
CA PHE A 16 -8.02 1.13 -15.50
C PHE A 16 -6.81 1.02 -14.58
N THR A 17 -5.87 0.14 -14.91
CA THR A 17 -4.59 0.03 -14.19
C THR A 17 -3.45 0.31 -15.16
N GLN A 18 -2.64 1.32 -14.86
CA GLN A 18 -1.37 1.55 -15.55
C GLN A 18 -0.33 0.59 -14.98
N PHE A 19 0.36 -0.10 -15.88
CA PHE A 19 1.50 -0.96 -15.55
C PHE A 19 2.80 -0.25 -15.91
N PRO A 20 3.93 -0.69 -15.34
CA PRO A 20 5.25 -0.35 -15.86
C PRO A 20 5.41 -0.71 -17.34
N LEU A 21 6.48 -0.20 -17.97
CA LEU A 21 6.67 -0.31 -19.42
C LEU A 21 6.67 -1.76 -19.91
N ASP A 22 7.26 -2.68 -19.14
CA ASP A 22 7.45 -4.07 -19.51
C ASP A 22 6.63 -4.99 -18.60
N PHE A 23 5.47 -5.43 -19.09
CA PHE A 23 4.61 -6.38 -18.41
C PHE A 23 4.04 -7.43 -19.37
N THR A 24 3.68 -8.58 -18.80
CA THR A 24 3.00 -9.69 -19.48
C THR A 24 1.79 -10.08 -18.65
N VAL A 25 0.64 -10.25 -19.30
CA VAL A 25 -0.55 -10.83 -18.68
C VAL A 25 -0.48 -12.34 -18.86
N ASP A 26 -0.20 -13.05 -17.78
CA ASP A 26 -0.06 -14.51 -17.81
C ASP A 26 -1.43 -15.18 -17.75
N GLU A 27 -2.34 -14.63 -16.93
CA GLU A 27 -3.73 -15.10 -16.83
C GLU A 27 -4.67 -13.92 -16.60
N ALA A 28 -5.82 -13.94 -17.27
CA ALA A 28 -6.93 -13.05 -16.98
C ALA A 28 -8.23 -13.74 -17.41
N ASP A 29 -8.73 -14.64 -16.55
CA ASP A 29 -9.90 -15.48 -16.85
C ASP A 29 -10.93 -15.41 -15.71
N GLU A 30 -12.13 -14.90 -16.02
CA GLU A 30 -13.26 -14.87 -15.08
C GLU A 30 -13.77 -16.27 -14.70
N ARG A 31 -13.46 -17.30 -15.50
CA ARG A 31 -13.88 -18.68 -15.22
C ARG A 31 -13.03 -19.34 -14.15
N THR A 32 -11.74 -19.00 -14.09
CA THR A 32 -10.80 -19.46 -13.06
C THR A 32 -10.79 -18.53 -11.86
N GLY A 33 -11.33 -17.31 -12.01
CA GLY A 33 -11.38 -16.30 -10.96
C GLY A 33 -10.03 -15.64 -10.68
N THR A 34 -9.07 -15.80 -11.59
CA THR A 34 -7.68 -15.40 -11.40
C THR A 34 -7.24 -14.37 -12.44
N VAL A 35 -6.53 -13.35 -11.96
CA VAL A 35 -5.73 -12.45 -12.78
C VAL A 35 -4.27 -12.58 -12.35
N GLU A 36 -3.40 -12.96 -13.27
CA GLU A 36 -1.96 -13.07 -13.07
C GLU A 36 -1.21 -12.17 -14.06
N VAL A 37 -0.33 -11.33 -13.52
CA VAL A 37 0.50 -10.42 -14.31
C VAL A 37 1.94 -10.53 -13.83
N THR A 38 2.86 -10.62 -14.77
CA THR A 38 4.30 -10.53 -14.55
C THR A 38 4.81 -9.20 -15.06
N VAL A 39 5.59 -8.50 -14.25
CA VAL A 39 6.22 -7.22 -14.59
C VAL A 39 7.73 -7.35 -14.49
N LEU A 40 8.43 -6.81 -15.47
CA LEU A 40 9.88 -6.63 -15.42
C LEU A 40 10.18 -5.23 -14.90
N ASP A 41 10.72 -5.14 -13.69
CA ASP A 41 11.19 -3.89 -13.11
C ASP A 41 12.64 -3.64 -13.55
N THR A 42 12.84 -2.52 -14.25
CA THR A 42 14.16 -1.98 -14.62
C THR A 42 14.41 -0.61 -13.98
N SER A 43 13.53 -0.17 -13.08
CA SER A 43 13.52 1.20 -12.55
C SER A 43 13.97 1.30 -11.09
N SER A 44 13.77 0.24 -10.32
CA SER A 44 14.10 0.17 -8.90
C SER A 44 15.58 -0.08 -8.69
N ALA A 45 16.22 0.77 -7.89
CA ALA A 45 17.64 0.68 -7.64
C ALA A 45 18.03 -0.38 -6.60
N ASN A 46 17.06 -0.86 -5.81
CA ASN A 46 17.27 -1.81 -4.72
C ASN A 46 15.97 -2.57 -4.38
N GLU A 47 16.09 -3.56 -3.49
CA GLU A 47 15.02 -4.48 -3.11
C GLU A 47 13.84 -3.76 -2.42
N LEU A 48 14.11 -2.71 -1.63
CA LEU A 48 13.06 -1.96 -0.92
C LEU A 48 12.24 -1.10 -1.89
N GLU A 49 12.90 -0.46 -2.85
CA GLU A 49 12.20 0.26 -3.92
C GLU A 49 11.35 -0.68 -4.77
N LEU A 50 11.89 -1.84 -5.13
CA LEU A 50 11.17 -2.87 -5.89
C LEU A 50 9.94 -3.36 -5.11
N LEU A 51 10.11 -3.61 -3.80
CA LEU A 51 9.00 -3.96 -2.91
C LEU A 51 7.93 -2.86 -2.87
N SER A 52 8.33 -1.61 -2.65
CA SER A 52 7.40 -0.48 -2.48
C SER A 52 6.63 -0.19 -3.77
N ASN A 53 7.35 -0.08 -4.89
CA ASN A 53 6.76 0.14 -6.22
C ASN A 53 5.83 -1.02 -6.60
N GLY A 54 6.30 -2.26 -6.41
CA GLY A 54 5.53 -3.47 -6.65
C GLY A 54 4.24 -3.49 -5.83
N GLN A 55 4.31 -3.18 -4.53
CA GLN A 55 3.11 -3.14 -3.67
C GLN A 55 2.08 -2.11 -4.16
N ILE A 56 2.51 -0.89 -4.52
CA ILE A 56 1.61 0.17 -4.98
C ILE A 56 0.89 -0.25 -6.27
N GLN A 57 1.64 -0.74 -7.25
CA GLN A 57 1.10 -1.15 -8.55
C GLN A 57 0.19 -2.37 -8.42
N ALA A 58 0.64 -3.37 -7.66
CA ALA A 58 -0.12 -4.59 -7.45
C ALA A 58 -1.39 -4.36 -6.62
N ALA A 59 -1.38 -3.43 -5.66
CA ALA A 59 -2.58 -3.02 -4.94
C ALA A 59 -3.61 -2.34 -5.84
N ALA A 60 -3.16 -1.51 -6.79
CA ALA A 60 -4.04 -0.89 -7.78
C ALA A 60 -4.68 -1.95 -8.70
N LEU A 61 -3.89 -2.89 -9.21
CA LEU A 61 -4.40 -4.04 -9.97
C LEU A 61 -5.40 -4.85 -9.15
N ALA A 62 -5.02 -5.23 -7.93
CA ALA A 62 -5.83 -6.07 -7.07
C ALA A 62 -7.16 -5.41 -6.73
N THR A 63 -7.15 -4.12 -6.41
CA THR A 63 -8.37 -3.36 -6.12
C THR A 63 -9.32 -3.38 -7.31
N ASN A 64 -8.82 -3.09 -8.51
CA ASN A 64 -9.65 -3.07 -9.72
C ASN A 64 -10.18 -4.47 -10.09
N ALA A 65 -9.35 -5.50 -9.99
CA ALA A 65 -9.72 -6.86 -10.36
C ALA A 65 -10.67 -7.51 -9.34
N LEU A 66 -10.41 -7.39 -8.03
CA LEU A 66 -11.20 -8.03 -6.97
C LEU A 66 -12.56 -7.36 -6.72
N LEU A 67 -12.77 -6.14 -7.22
CA LEU A 67 -14.11 -5.54 -7.27
C LEU A 67 -15.05 -6.29 -8.24
N ASN A 68 -14.52 -7.06 -9.18
CA ASN A 68 -15.33 -8.00 -9.97
C ASN A 68 -15.68 -9.21 -9.10
N ASP A 69 -16.97 -9.53 -8.98
CA ASP A 69 -17.45 -10.65 -8.17
C ASP A 69 -17.02 -12.03 -8.67
N LYS A 70 -16.56 -12.12 -9.92
CA LYS A 70 -16.04 -13.36 -10.51
C LYS A 70 -14.56 -13.56 -10.25
N ILE A 71 -13.85 -12.55 -9.74
CA ILE A 71 -12.41 -12.65 -9.45
C ILE A 71 -12.23 -12.74 -7.94
N ASP A 72 -11.55 -13.80 -7.52
CA ASP A 72 -11.21 -14.03 -6.12
C ASP A 72 -9.70 -13.96 -5.87
N ARG A 73 -8.89 -13.98 -6.92
CA ARG A 73 -7.44 -14.01 -6.80
C ARG A 73 -6.73 -13.12 -7.81
N VAL A 74 -5.73 -12.40 -7.31
CA VAL A 74 -4.82 -11.59 -8.11
C VAL A 74 -3.40 -11.95 -7.74
N VAL A 75 -2.58 -12.27 -8.73
CA VAL A 75 -1.17 -12.61 -8.60
C VAL A 75 -0.37 -11.59 -9.41
N TYR A 76 0.60 -10.94 -8.76
CA TYR A 76 1.47 -9.96 -9.38
C TYR A 76 2.93 -10.37 -9.15
N ASN A 77 3.58 -10.85 -10.21
CA ASN A 77 4.98 -11.26 -10.19
C ASN A 77 5.86 -10.07 -10.58
N VAL A 78 6.90 -9.81 -9.80
CA VAL A 78 7.91 -8.80 -10.09
C VAL A 78 9.22 -9.50 -10.39
N HIS A 79 9.65 -9.36 -11.63
CA HIS A 79 10.93 -9.80 -12.12
C HIS A 79 11.88 -8.61 -12.19
N ALA A 80 13.17 -8.87 -12.04
CA ALA A 80 14.22 -7.87 -12.27
C ALA A 80 15.43 -8.55 -12.90
N TYR A 81 16.32 -7.74 -13.48
CA TYR A 81 17.64 -8.22 -13.86
C TYR A 81 18.53 -8.32 -12.63
N ILE A 82 19.26 -9.43 -12.53
CA ILE A 82 20.20 -9.71 -11.45
C ILE A 82 21.58 -9.99 -12.04
N ASP A 83 22.62 -9.42 -11.43
CA ASP A 83 24.01 -9.67 -11.78
C ASP A 83 24.58 -10.92 -11.08
N GLU A 84 25.85 -11.25 -11.35
CA GLU A 84 26.53 -12.40 -10.73
C GLU A 84 26.68 -12.26 -9.19
N ASP A 85 26.65 -11.03 -8.68
CA ASP A 85 26.77 -10.70 -7.26
C ASP A 85 25.40 -10.65 -6.55
N SER A 86 24.32 -11.05 -7.23
CA SER A 86 22.95 -11.03 -6.73
C SER A 86 22.43 -9.63 -6.37
N ASN A 87 22.88 -8.60 -7.08
CA ASN A 87 22.32 -7.25 -6.97
C ASN A 87 21.30 -7.01 -8.07
N ILE A 88 20.26 -6.25 -7.71
CA ILE A 88 19.27 -5.76 -8.67
C ILE A 88 19.95 -4.77 -9.62
N GLN A 89 19.78 -5.04 -10.90
CA GLN A 89 20.25 -4.22 -12.00
C GLN A 89 19.10 -3.37 -12.52
N HIS A 90 19.38 -2.09 -12.72
CA HIS A 90 18.40 -1.11 -13.16
C HIS A 90 18.96 -0.29 -14.33
N ASP A 91 18.07 0.36 -15.06
CA ASP A 91 18.44 1.21 -16.17
C ASP A 91 19.32 2.36 -15.69
N SER A 92 20.41 2.60 -16.41
CA SER A 92 21.40 3.60 -16.08
C SER A 92 21.34 4.77 -17.04
N PHE A 93 21.84 5.94 -16.60
CA PHE A 93 21.92 7.16 -17.40
C PHE A 93 20.55 7.54 -18.00
N PHE A 94 19.54 7.71 -17.14
CA PHE A 94 18.17 8.10 -17.50
C PHE A 94 17.48 7.19 -18.53
N GLY A 95 17.74 5.88 -18.48
CA GLY A 95 17.14 4.91 -19.43
C GLY A 95 17.89 4.78 -20.75
N MET A 96 19.05 5.42 -20.91
CA MET A 96 19.87 5.27 -22.13
C MET A 96 20.67 3.96 -22.14
N PHE A 97 20.95 3.38 -20.98
CA PHE A 97 21.59 2.07 -20.87
C PHE A 97 20.64 1.09 -20.18
N PRO A 98 20.15 0.06 -20.89
CA PRO A 98 19.23 -0.91 -20.30
C PRO A 98 19.96 -1.74 -19.24
N ALA A 99 19.21 -2.12 -18.20
CA ALA A 99 19.63 -3.11 -17.22
C ALA A 99 20.09 -4.40 -17.94
N GLN A 100 21.18 -4.99 -17.45
CA GLN A 100 21.75 -6.22 -17.97
C GLN A 100 21.88 -7.23 -16.84
N GLY A 101 21.73 -8.51 -17.16
CA GLY A 101 21.83 -9.59 -16.18
C GLY A 101 20.91 -10.73 -16.54
N HIS A 102 20.72 -11.66 -15.61
CA HIS A 102 19.72 -12.70 -15.73
C HIS A 102 18.38 -12.19 -15.18
N GLN A 103 17.30 -12.37 -15.95
CA GLN A 103 15.97 -12.06 -15.46
C GLN A 103 15.56 -13.10 -14.41
N SER A 104 15.32 -12.67 -13.18
CA SER A 104 14.87 -13.52 -12.09
C SER A 104 13.59 -13.01 -11.48
N ALA A 105 12.76 -13.91 -10.99
CA ALA A 105 11.60 -13.58 -10.17
C ALA A 105 12.07 -13.18 -8.77
N ILE A 106 11.65 -12.01 -8.30
CA ILE A 106 12.11 -11.43 -7.04
C ILE A 106 11.01 -11.54 -5.99
N LEU A 107 9.85 -10.94 -6.27
CA LEU A 107 8.71 -10.88 -5.38
C LEU A 107 7.44 -11.25 -6.14
N THR A 108 6.57 -12.01 -5.48
CA THR A 108 5.19 -12.22 -5.91
C THR A 108 4.26 -11.69 -4.86
N PHE A 109 3.35 -10.82 -5.26
CA PHE A 109 2.29 -10.33 -4.41
C PHE A 109 0.98 -11.04 -4.77
N VAL A 110 0.33 -11.63 -3.77
CA VAL A 110 -0.90 -12.39 -3.94
C VAL A 110 -2.01 -11.75 -3.11
N TRP A 111 -3.08 -11.30 -3.77
CA TRP A 111 -4.31 -10.93 -3.11
C TRP A 111 -5.36 -12.02 -3.29
N THR A 112 -6.05 -12.33 -2.21
CA THR A 112 -7.17 -13.27 -2.22
C THR A 112 -8.36 -12.63 -1.55
N LYS A 113 -9.45 -12.49 -2.28
CA LYS A 113 -10.75 -12.07 -1.76
C LYS A 113 -11.26 -13.17 -0.84
N SER A 114 -11.52 -12.82 0.41
CA SER A 114 -12.24 -13.71 1.31
C SER A 114 -13.70 -13.69 0.87
N SER A 115 -14.35 -14.86 0.79
CA SER A 115 -15.77 -14.96 0.50
C SER A 115 -16.54 -14.09 1.50
N SER A 116 -17.04 -12.96 1.04
CA SER A 116 -17.66 -11.94 1.88
C SER A 116 -19.11 -11.77 1.47
N ASN A 117 -19.99 -11.64 2.47
CA ASN A 117 -21.39 -11.29 2.27
C ASN A 117 -21.50 -9.82 1.83
N ALA A 118 -22.63 -9.46 1.20
CA ALA A 118 -22.90 -8.24 0.44
C ALA A 118 -22.59 -6.85 1.07
N THR A 119 -22.05 -6.77 2.29
CA THR A 119 -21.80 -5.52 3.00
C THR A 119 -20.32 -5.18 3.19
N ASN A 120 -19.39 -6.14 3.04
CA ASN A 120 -17.95 -5.90 3.23
C ASN A 120 -17.16 -6.53 2.08
N ILE A 121 -16.03 -5.94 1.70
CA ILE A 121 -15.07 -6.53 0.77
C ILE A 121 -13.79 -6.77 1.57
N ASP A 122 -13.59 -8.03 1.95
CA ASP A 122 -12.40 -8.46 2.69
C ASP A 122 -11.43 -9.15 1.74
N TRP A 123 -10.20 -8.68 1.68
CA TRP A 123 -9.11 -9.36 0.97
C TRP A 123 -7.87 -9.49 1.85
N LYS A 124 -7.13 -10.56 1.63
CA LYS A 124 -5.84 -10.81 2.28
C LYS A 124 -4.73 -10.64 1.26
N MET A 125 -3.67 -9.95 1.66
CA MET A 125 -2.47 -9.78 0.87
C MET A 125 -1.34 -10.62 1.47
N ARG A 126 -0.58 -11.29 0.60
CA ARG A 126 0.64 -12.01 0.94
C ARG A 126 1.74 -11.62 -0.02
N ILE A 127 2.93 -11.38 0.52
CA ILE A 127 4.16 -11.21 -0.27
C ILE A 127 4.95 -12.51 -0.17
N VAL A 128 5.40 -13.02 -1.30
CA VAL A 128 6.24 -14.20 -1.42
C VAL A 128 7.55 -13.77 -2.07
N SER A 129 8.66 -13.88 -1.36
CA SER A 129 9.99 -13.76 -1.98
C SER A 129 10.37 -15.08 -2.62
N MET A 130 11.00 -15.04 -3.78
CA MET A 130 11.54 -16.24 -4.43
C MET A 130 12.97 -16.57 -4.00
N ASP A 131 13.66 -15.63 -3.34
CA ASP A 131 15.01 -15.79 -2.82
C ASP A 131 15.06 -15.41 -1.33
N ASP A 132 15.57 -16.32 -0.50
CA ASP A 132 15.73 -16.14 0.96
C ASP A 132 16.71 -15.00 1.29
N THR A 133 17.75 -14.82 0.47
CA THR A 133 18.75 -13.75 0.64
C THR A 133 18.12 -12.37 0.43
N ILE A 134 17.28 -12.25 -0.61
CA ILE A 134 16.53 -11.03 -0.91
C ILE A 134 15.48 -10.77 0.17
N ALA A 135 14.79 -11.82 0.64
CA ALA A 135 13.83 -11.71 1.74
C ALA A 135 14.48 -11.17 3.02
N GLU A 136 15.67 -11.67 3.38
CA GLU A 136 16.43 -11.19 4.53
C GLU A 136 16.86 -9.73 4.38
N ARG A 137 17.32 -9.32 3.18
CA ARG A 137 17.71 -7.92 2.90
C ARG A 137 16.53 -6.97 3.05
N ILE A 138 15.39 -7.33 2.47
CA ILE A 138 14.13 -6.60 2.61
C ILE A 138 13.74 -6.51 4.08
N GLN A 139 13.77 -7.63 4.82
CA GLN A 139 13.40 -7.63 6.22
C GLN A 139 14.33 -6.75 7.06
N LYS A 140 15.65 -6.78 6.82
CA LYS A 140 16.62 -5.91 7.49
C LYS A 140 16.34 -4.44 7.21
N GLN A 141 16.10 -4.08 5.95
CA GLN A 141 15.80 -2.71 5.55
C GLN A 141 14.47 -2.23 6.14
N VAL A 142 13.41 -3.04 6.05
CA VAL A 142 12.10 -2.73 6.65
C VAL A 142 12.20 -2.59 8.17
N ASN A 143 12.87 -3.49 8.86
CA ASN A 143 13.05 -3.40 10.32
C ASN A 143 13.87 -2.17 10.72
N SER A 144 14.87 -1.79 9.92
CA SER A 144 15.65 -0.57 10.16
C SER A 144 14.79 0.69 10.00
N VAL A 145 13.79 0.68 9.11
CA VAL A 145 12.83 1.77 8.95
C VAL A 145 11.73 1.71 10.02
N SER A 146 11.25 0.53 10.41
CA SER A 146 10.29 0.36 11.52
C SER A 146 10.88 0.78 12.86
N SER A 147 12.19 0.64 13.08
CA SER A 147 12.84 1.18 14.29
C SER A 147 12.87 2.72 14.35
N LEU A 148 12.63 3.42 13.23
CA LEU A 148 12.41 4.86 13.22
C LEU A 148 10.95 5.24 13.51
N ILE A 149 10.04 4.27 13.48
CA ILE A 149 8.60 4.41 13.74
C ILE A 149 8.26 3.48 14.92
N GLU A 150 9.01 3.59 16.02
CA GLU A 150 8.72 2.88 17.26
C GLU A 150 7.61 3.61 18.02
N ASP A 151 6.43 3.74 17.40
CA ASP A 151 5.14 3.83 18.08
C ASP A 151 3.95 3.65 17.10
N PRO A 152 3.70 2.44 16.57
CA PRO A 152 2.54 2.19 15.72
C PRO A 152 1.29 1.75 16.50
N VAL A 153 1.27 1.87 17.84
CA VAL A 153 0.03 1.72 18.61
C VAL A 153 -0.68 3.07 18.66
N VAL A 154 -1.29 3.43 17.53
CA VAL A 154 -2.57 4.16 17.58
C VAL A 154 -3.63 3.08 17.79
N SER A 155 -3.79 2.66 19.05
CA SER A 155 -4.98 1.92 19.46
C SER A 155 -6.19 2.84 19.23
N GLN A 156 -7.36 2.27 18.89
CA GLN A 156 -8.63 3.03 18.78
C GLN A 156 -8.88 3.93 20.00
N THR A 157 -8.33 3.55 21.16
CA THR A 157 -8.30 4.35 22.40
C THR A 157 -7.64 5.72 22.23
N LYS A 158 -6.53 5.86 21.50
CA LYS A 158 -5.88 7.16 21.24
C LYS A 158 -6.71 8.05 20.30
N ILE A 159 -7.47 7.44 19.38
CA ILE A 159 -8.35 8.18 18.46
C ILE A 159 -9.57 8.74 19.22
N ASP A 160 -10.11 7.97 20.15
CA ASP A 160 -11.21 8.42 21.02
C ASP A 160 -10.74 9.46 22.04
N GLU A 161 -9.53 9.32 22.62
CA GLU A 161 -8.95 10.33 23.51
C GLU A 161 -8.66 11.65 22.78
N GLU A 162 -8.11 11.63 21.56
CA GLU A 162 -7.87 12.83 20.75
C GLU A 162 -9.18 13.47 20.24
N LYS A 163 -10.26 12.69 20.17
CA LYS A 163 -11.59 13.19 19.84
C LYS A 163 -12.27 13.83 21.05
N ASP A 164 -12.15 13.23 22.23
CA ASP A 164 -12.64 13.79 23.49
C ASP A 164 -11.87 15.06 23.87
N GLU A 165 -10.57 15.13 23.60
CA GLU A 165 -9.74 16.32 23.83
C GLU A 165 -10.11 17.44 22.84
N ARG A 166 -10.32 17.14 21.55
CA ARG A 166 -10.85 18.11 20.58
C ARG A 166 -12.27 18.56 20.91
N ASP A 167 -13.15 17.67 21.37
CA ASP A 167 -14.51 18.02 21.77
C ASP A 167 -14.51 18.85 23.06
N LEU A 168 -13.56 18.63 23.97
CA LEU A 168 -13.32 19.47 25.13
C LEU A 168 -12.79 20.85 24.74
N GLU A 169 -11.84 20.94 23.80
CA GLU A 169 -11.36 22.21 23.24
C GLU A 169 -12.46 22.98 22.51
N HIS A 170 -13.28 22.31 21.69
CA HIS A 170 -14.43 22.93 21.02
C HIS A 170 -15.49 23.44 22.02
N ARG A 171 -15.66 22.76 23.15
CA ARG A 171 -16.51 23.22 24.27
C ARG A 171 -15.88 24.38 25.04
N LEU A 172 -14.57 24.38 25.25
CA LEU A 172 -13.83 25.45 25.94
C LEU A 172 -13.77 26.72 25.10
N HIS A 173 -13.58 26.60 23.79
CA HIS A 173 -13.61 27.70 22.82
C HIS A 173 -15.03 28.05 22.34
N GLY A 174 -16.04 27.59 23.07
CA GLY A 174 -17.43 27.94 22.90
C GLY A 174 -17.67 29.44 22.98
N ARG A 175 -17.65 30.09 21.81
CA ARG A 175 -18.14 31.43 21.50
C ARG A 175 -17.25 32.59 22.00
N GLU A 176 -16.01 32.64 21.56
CA GLU A 176 -15.29 33.93 21.47
C GLU A 176 -15.71 34.68 20.20
N ILE A 177 -16.73 35.53 20.36
CA ILE A 177 -16.91 36.68 19.47
C ILE A 177 -15.69 37.60 19.66
N PHE A 178 -14.92 37.80 18.58
CA PHE A 178 -13.76 38.68 18.54
C PHE A 178 -14.02 40.05 19.21
N ARG A 179 -13.46 40.24 20.41
CA ARG A 179 -13.05 41.55 20.95
C ARG A 179 -11.77 41.35 21.75
N GLY A 180 -10.65 41.82 21.22
CA GLY A 180 -9.34 41.73 21.84
C GLY A 180 -9.32 42.32 23.26
N GLY A 181 -9.39 41.45 24.26
CA GLY A 181 -9.26 41.73 25.68
C GLY A 181 -8.87 40.44 26.41
N LYS A 182 -8.13 40.56 27.52
CA LYS A 182 -7.55 39.42 28.24
C LYS A 182 -8.64 38.41 28.68
N PRO A 183 -8.35 37.09 28.65
CA PRO A 183 -9.30 36.05 28.99
C PRO A 183 -9.81 36.22 30.43
N ASP A 184 -11.13 36.14 30.58
CA ASP A 184 -11.85 36.55 31.81
C ASP A 184 -12.06 35.40 32.80
N ARG A 185 -11.54 34.19 32.53
CA ARG A 185 -11.64 33.02 33.43
C ARG A 185 -10.41 32.13 33.35
N SER A 186 -10.00 31.62 34.52
CA SER A 186 -8.87 30.69 34.62
C SER A 186 -9.35 29.27 34.93
N PRO A 187 -8.56 28.23 34.62
CA PRO A 187 -8.92 26.83 34.85
C PRO A 187 -9.32 26.47 36.28
N SER A 188 -8.92 27.29 37.26
CA SER A 188 -9.25 27.09 38.68
C SER A 188 -10.73 27.27 39.00
N ASP A 189 -11.49 28.02 38.19
CA ASP A 189 -12.92 28.31 38.46
C ASP A 189 -13.85 27.12 38.15
N LEU A 190 -13.38 26.14 37.37
CA LEU A 190 -14.15 24.94 37.01
C LEU A 190 -13.96 23.79 38.01
N LEU A 191 -12.88 23.80 38.80
CA LEU A 191 -12.60 22.76 39.81
C LEU A 191 -13.42 22.92 41.11
N GLU A 192 -14.02 24.09 41.35
CA GLU A 192 -14.88 24.30 42.53
C GLU A 192 -16.36 23.92 42.32
N GLN A 193 -16.86 23.86 41.07
CA GLN A 193 -18.27 23.51 40.83
C GLN A 193 -18.56 22.01 40.97
N ASP A 194 -17.55 21.15 40.81
CA ASP A 194 -17.72 19.69 40.91
C ASP A 194 -17.69 19.16 42.36
N LYS A 195 -17.48 20.04 43.35
CA LYS A 195 -17.51 19.70 44.78
C LYS A 195 -18.81 20.10 45.51
N LYS A 196 -19.81 20.65 44.82
CA LYS A 196 -21.13 20.92 45.39
C LYS A 196 -22.22 20.20 44.59
N LYS A 197 -22.30 18.88 44.78
CA LYS A 197 -23.52 18.12 44.56
C LYS A 197 -23.80 17.24 45.76
#